data_AF-A0A961MN51-F1
#
_entry.id   AF-A0A961MN51-F1
#
_cell.length_a   1.000
_cell.length_b   1.000
_cell.length_c   1.000
_cell.angle_alpha   90.00
_cell.angle_beta   90.00
_cell.angle_gamma   90.00
#
_symmetry.space_group_name_H-M   'P 1'
#
loop_
_entity.id
_entity.type
_entity.pdbx_description
1 polymer ?
#
loop_
_entity_poly.entity_id
_entity_poly.type
_entity_poly.pdbx_seq_one_letter_code
_entity_poly.pdbx_strand_id
1 'polypeptide(L)' 'MKRIQTIVIGAGQAGLAMSHCLSERGIAHVVVERGEVANSWRHERWDSLRLLTPNWQSRLPGFAYAGPDPDGFM' A
#
# COMPACT_ATOMS: atom_id res chain seq x y z
N MET A 1 -19.84 -15.88 -17.20
CA MET A 1 -18.56 -15.83 -16.46
C MET A 1 -18.07 -14.39 -16.45
N LYS A 2 -17.65 -13.85 -15.30
CA LYS A 2 -17.14 -12.47 -15.20
C LYS A 2 -15.69 -12.46 -15.68
N ARG A 3 -15.35 -11.62 -16.66
CA ARG A 3 -13.99 -11.46 -17.20
C ARG A 3 -13.42 -10.13 -16.70
N ILE A 4 -12.21 -10.18 -16.16
CA ILE A 4 -11.48 -9.00 -15.67
C ILE A 4 -10.13 -8.99 -16.38
N GLN A 5 -9.73 -7.84 -16.92
CA GLN A 5 -8.55 -7.72 -17.76
C GLN A 5 -7.26 -7.51 -16.96
N THR A 6 -7.38 -7.04 -15.72
CA THR A 6 -6.24 -6.68 -14.89
C THR A 6 -6.34 -7.33 -13.52
N ILE A 7 -5.27 -8.00 -13.11
CA ILE A 7 -5.11 -8.59 -11.79
C ILE A 7 -3.84 -8.00 -11.18
N VAL A 8 -3.96 -7.50 -9.95
CA VAL A 8 -2.84 -7.06 -9.13
C VAL A 8 -2.53 -8.19 -8.14
N ILE A 9 -1.30 -8.71 -8.19
CA ILE A 9 -0.85 -9.77 -7.28
C ILE A 9 -0.10 -9.13 -6.11
N GLY A 10 -0.63 -9.33 -4.91
CA GLY A 10 -0.16 -8.76 -3.65
C GLY A 10 -0.98 -7.54 -3.21
N ALA A 11 -1.40 -7.52 -1.94
CA ALA A 11 -2.06 -6.38 -1.28
C ALA A 11 -1.13 -5.70 -0.27
N GLY A 12 0.18 -5.66 -0.57
CA GLY A 12 1.14 -4.76 0.08
C GLY A 12 1.06 -3.33 -0.45
N GLN A 13 1.98 -2.46 -0.02
CA GLN A 13 1.98 -1.04 -0.37
C GLN A 13 1.99 -0.79 -1.89
N ALA A 14 2.75 -1.58 -2.66
CA ALA A 14 2.82 -1.43 -4.12
C ALA A 14 1.52 -1.86 -4.82
N GLY A 15 0.90 -2.95 -4.36
CA GLY A 15 -0.36 -3.44 -4.93
C GLY A 15 -1.53 -2.52 -4.64
N LEU A 16 -1.61 -1.99 -3.40
CA LEU A 16 -2.62 -1.00 -3.02
C LEU A 16 -2.42 0.33 -3.77
N ALA A 17 -1.18 0.79 -3.93
CA ALA A 17 -0.88 1.97 -4.76
C ALA A 17 -1.33 1.78 -6.21
N MET A 18 -1.06 0.62 -6.80
CA MET A 18 -1.52 0.30 -8.15
C MET A 18 -3.05 0.24 -8.25
N SER A 19 -3.70 -0.40 -7.28
CA SER A 19 -5.15 -0.49 -7.21
C SER A 19 -5.81 0.88 -7.13
N HIS A 20 -5.25 1.81 -6.35
CA HIS A 20 -5.71 3.20 -6.30
C HIS A 20 -5.61 3.88 -7.68
N CYS A 21 -4.43 3.83 -8.32
CA CYS A 21 -4.22 4.43 -9.64
C CYS A 21 -5.13 3.84 -10.72
N LEU A 22 -5.41 2.53 -10.69
CA LEU A 22 -6.35 1.88 -11.62
C LEU A 22 -7.79 2.32 -11.36
N SER A 23 -8.16 2.47 -10.08
CA SER A 23 -9.48 2.97 -9.67
C SER A 23 -9.72 4.40 -10.14
N GLU A 24 -8.74 5.30 -9.96
CA GLU A 24 -8.82 6.68 -10.44
C GLU A 24 -9.01 6.78 -11.96
N ARG A 25 -8.54 5.78 -12.71
CA ARG A 25 -8.67 5.70 -14.18
C ARG A 25 -9.91 4.94 -14.64
N GLY A 26 -10.76 4.49 -13.73
CA GLY A 26 -11.95 3.69 -14.06
C GLY A 26 -11.64 2.30 -14.62
N ILE A 27 -10.44 1.77 -14.38
CA ILE A 27 -10.03 0.47 -14.89
C ILE A 27 -10.41 -0.62 -13.88
N ALA A 28 -11.33 -1.50 -14.30
CA ALA A 28 -11.75 -2.64 -13.49
C ALA A 28 -10.60 -3.63 -13.27
N HIS A 29 -10.32 -3.95 -12.01
CA HIS A 29 -9.26 -4.88 -11.62
C HIS A 29 -9.64 -5.62 -10.33
N VAL A 30 -8.86 -6.65 -10.00
CA VAL A 30 -8.93 -7.36 -8.71
C VAL A 30 -7.55 -7.41 -8.10
N VAL A 31 -7.48 -7.27 -6.78
CA VAL A 31 -6.27 -7.48 -6.00
C VAL A 31 -6.37 -8.84 -5.33
N VAL A 32 -5.32 -9.64 -5.43
CA VAL A 32 -5.24 -10.97 -4.80
C VAL A 32 -4.04 -11.00 -3.87
N GLU A 33 -4.27 -11.32 -2.60
CA GLU A 33 -3.25 -11.46 -1.57
C GLU A 33 -3.31 -12.86 -0.97
N ARG A 34 -2.14 -13.41 -0.62
CA ARG A 34 -2.02 -14.73 0.01
C ARG A 34 -2.46 -14.68 1.47
N GLY A 35 -2.14 -13.59 2.18
CA GLY A 35 -2.51 -13.38 3.58
C GLY A 35 -3.55 -12.27 3.75
N GLU A 36 -3.34 -11.43 4.77
CA GLU A 36 -4.15 -10.23 4.99
C GLU A 36 -3.66 -9.04 4.18
N VAL A 37 -4.49 -8.00 4.04
CA VAL A 37 -4.05 -6.72 3.47
C VAL A 37 -2.87 -6.18 4.28
N ALA A 38 -1.78 -5.87 3.58
CA ALA A 38 -0.50 -5.49 4.16
C ALA A 38 0.13 -6.54 5.09
N ASN A 39 -0.06 -7.85 4.80
CA ASN A 39 0.40 -8.98 5.63
C ASN A 39 1.83 -8.80 6.16
N SER A 40 2.79 -8.49 5.28
CA SER A 40 4.19 -8.36 5.70
C SER A 40 4.40 -7.27 6.75
N TRP A 41 3.66 -6.16 6.68
CA TRP A 41 3.74 -5.09 7.68
C TRP A 41 3.05 -5.45 8.99
N ARG A 42 1.93 -6.18 8.92
CA ARG A 42 1.14 -6.55 10.10
C ARG A 42 1.75 -7.70 10.90
N HIS A 43 2.38 -8.65 10.20
CA HIS A 43 2.73 -9.96 10.78
C HIS A 43 4.19 -10.38 10.60
N GLU A 44 4.92 -9.80 9.64
CA GLU A 44 6.27 -10.24 9.28
C GLU A 44 7.35 -9.17 9.57
N ARG A 45 6.99 -8.07 10.24
CA ARG A 45 7.95 -7.08 10.76
C ARG A 45 8.09 -7.23 12.26
N TRP A 46 9.23 -6.77 12.78
CA TRP A 46 9.55 -6.78 14.20
C TRP A 46 9.07 -5.48 14.86
N ASP A 47 8.71 -5.56 16.14
CA ASP A 47 8.13 -4.43 16.89
C ASP A 47 9.04 -3.19 16.96
N SER A 48 10.36 -3.39 16.88
CA SER A 48 11.35 -2.31 16.91
C SER A 48 11.70 -1.73 15.52
N LEU A 49 11.01 -2.15 14.46
CA LEU A 49 11.24 -1.62 13.12
C LEU A 49 10.99 -0.12 13.11
N ARG A 50 11.96 0.63 12.57
CA ARG A 50 11.81 2.02 12.17
C ARG A 50 12.13 2.17 10.69
N LEU A 51 11.40 3.05 10.01
CA LEU A 51 11.72 3.48 8.66
C LEU A 51 12.99 4.33 8.67
N LEU A 52 13.74 4.27 7.58
CA LEU A 52 15.01 5.01 7.42
C LEU A 52 14.82 6.34 6.67
N THR A 53 13.57 6.65 6.29
CA THR A 53 13.17 7.88 5.62
C THR A 53 12.29 8.70 6.55
N PRO A 54 12.42 10.05 6.53
CA PRO A 54 11.51 10.90 7.27
C PRO A 54 10.04 10.59 6.95
N ASN A 55 9.16 10.78 7.94
CA ASN A 55 7.73 10.47 7.82
C ASN A 55 7.06 11.16 6.63
N TRP A 56 7.49 12.38 6.29
CA TRP A 56 6.96 13.10 5.12
C TRP A 56 7.21 12.36 3.78
N GLN A 57 8.17 11.44 3.71
CA GLN A 57 8.41 10.59 2.53
C GLN A 57 7.51 9.35 2.47
N SER A 58 6.90 8.96 3.59
CA SER A 58 5.94 7.85 3.65
C SER A 58 4.62 8.26 2.99
N ARG A 59 4.56 8.10 1.67
CA ARG A 59 3.44 8.55 0.84
C ARG A 59 3.02 7.45 -0.14
N LEU A 60 1.74 7.47 -0.50
CA LEU A 60 1.14 6.67 -1.57
C LEU A 60 0.36 7.60 -2.51
N PRO A 61 0.00 7.15 -3.73
CA PRO A 61 -0.93 7.89 -4.59
C PRO A 61 -2.20 8.29 -3.82
N GLY A 62 -2.53 9.59 -3.84
CA GLY A 62 -3.68 10.14 -3.12
C GLY A 62 -3.56 10.16 -1.57
N PHE A 63 -2.45 9.71 -0.99
CA PHE A 63 -2.30 9.60 0.46
C PHE A 63 -0.92 10.06 0.94
N ALA A 64 -0.86 11.24 1.55
CA ALA A 64 0.34 11.78 2.16
C ALA A 64 0.34 11.57 3.68
N TYR A 65 1.52 11.58 4.29
CA TYR A 65 1.64 11.64 5.75
C TYR A 65 0.95 12.90 6.30
N ALA A 66 0.10 12.72 7.31
CA ALA A 66 -0.67 13.78 7.96
C ALA A 66 -0.47 13.81 9.48
N GLY A 67 0.57 13.14 9.99
CA GLY A 67 0.89 13.14 11.40
C GLY A 67 1.62 14.42 11.84
N PRO A 68 1.80 14.61 13.17
CA PRO A 68 2.35 15.83 13.74
C PRO A 68 3.87 15.96 13.61
N ASP A 69 4.59 14.89 13.22
CA ASP A 69 6.05 14.85 13.18
C ASP A 69 6.56 14.44 11.79
N PRO A 70 6.60 15.37 10.82
CA PRO A 70 7.00 15.07 9.44
C PRO A 70 8.48 14.69 9.30
N ASP A 71 9.36 15.22 10.15
CA ASP A 71 10.81 14.99 10.11
C ASP A 71 11.26 13.78 10.96
N GLY A 72 10.36 13.23 11.78
CA GLY A 72 10.59 12.00 12.53
C GLY A 72 10.65 10.73 11.69
N PHE A 73 10.88 9.61 12.37
CA PHE A 73 11.03 8.28 11.78
C PHE A 73 10.08 7.29 12.48
N MET A 74 9.06 6.81 11.74
CA MET A 74 8.06 5.83 12.22
C MET A 74 8.64 4.45 12.43
#